data_AF-A0A2T2TCY4-F1
#
_entry.id   AF-A0A2T2TCY4-F1
#
_cell.length_a   1.000
_cell.length_b   1.000
_cell.length_c   1.000
_cell.angle_alpha   90.00
_cell.angle_beta   90.00
_cell.angle_gamma   90.00
#
_symmetry.space_group_name_H-M   'P 1'
#
loop_
_entity.id
_entity.type
_entity.pdbx_description
1 polymer ?
#
loop_
_entity_poly.entity_id
_entity_poly.type
_entity_poly.pdbx_seq_one_letter_code
_entity_poly.pdbx_strand_id
1 'polypeptide(L)'
;MSSDAKAPRFGIAEWFGHRVQDLTAEERERFAQEAKKSSPSLPCPPRASAQEAGEEPQTCTKEGGVCSLRLYDPAGDREGQAGPGPLVAHCPHRFKEGGKLRQWIGQRILKDEEPAFVKEVPFLERDRHPQPDVLWERGTDESNADAEGESDDDVGRIDGILVSTSLSENAEVPDDPYAFRLAVEMEDWCALEIQSVYFSGDKMSVEYDPFAEVTPPGAPFPSGKRRPDFRSSSAKRLLPQLQTKIPSLRRWGKKMAVAVDEAFFYEMAPMEEVPHLSNCDIVWVVLGYEEEGGQISLRKRSMYFTTLEDAVEGLTAGKPVSQEQFEARVAKKVMAPHREAHVEQLSEHLDELMQERRRLLQPRIDAYKTQMKRLRANRARLNKMRKASDSESETHRLARFIDALDNRIETVGEQRASVEEREEMLKEECKAIRSARAEQNQKL
;
A
#
# COMPACT_ATOMS: atom_id res chain seq x y z
N MET A 1 -11.84 -28.30 -1.65
CA MET A 1 -10.94 -27.30 -2.26
C MET A 1 -11.42 -25.94 -1.79
N SER A 2 -10.74 -25.37 -0.80
CA SER A 2 -11.05 -24.04 -0.29
C SER A 2 -10.52 -23.04 -1.31
N SER A 3 -11.40 -22.41 -2.08
CA SER A 3 -11.02 -21.23 -2.85
C SER A 3 -10.76 -20.12 -1.84
N ASP A 4 -9.49 -19.77 -1.62
CA ASP A 4 -9.13 -18.53 -0.93
C ASP A 4 -9.77 -17.38 -1.72
N ALA A 5 -10.90 -16.87 -1.23
CA ALA A 5 -11.52 -15.68 -1.79
C ALA A 5 -10.52 -14.54 -1.65
N LYS A 6 -10.13 -13.93 -2.78
CA LYS A 6 -9.17 -12.81 -2.77
C LYS A 6 -9.75 -11.67 -1.92
N ALA A 7 -8.98 -11.18 -0.94
CA ALA A 7 -9.40 -10.01 -0.18
C ALA A 7 -9.52 -8.77 -1.09
N PRO A 8 -10.45 -7.83 -0.82
CA PRO A 8 -10.62 -6.61 -1.61
C PRO A 8 -9.33 -5.78 -1.71
N ARG A 9 -9.13 -5.07 -2.83
CA ARG A 9 -7.89 -4.30 -3.10
C ARG A 9 -8.16 -2.97 -3.75
N PHE A 10 -7.31 -1.99 -3.45
CA PHE A 10 -7.36 -0.71 -4.15
C PHE A 10 -6.76 -0.81 -5.56
N GLY A 11 -7.50 -0.30 -6.53
CA GLY A 11 -7.11 -0.20 -7.93
C GLY A 11 -7.37 1.18 -8.51
N ILE A 12 -7.00 1.35 -9.77
CA ILE A 12 -7.26 2.56 -10.55
C ILE A 12 -8.78 2.67 -10.75
N ALA A 13 -9.35 3.83 -10.42
CA ALA A 13 -10.76 4.12 -10.65
C ALA A 13 -10.94 5.02 -11.89
N GLU A 14 -10.15 6.09 -11.96
CA GLU A 14 -10.08 6.98 -13.12
C GLU A 14 -8.67 6.97 -13.71
N TRP A 15 -8.58 6.72 -15.02
CA TRP A 15 -7.34 6.79 -15.79
C TRP A 15 -7.46 7.88 -16.84
N PHE A 16 -6.55 8.86 -16.81
CA PHE A 16 -6.58 10.07 -17.64
C PHE A 16 -7.92 10.83 -17.59
N GLY A 17 -8.61 10.79 -16.44
CA GLY A 17 -9.89 11.45 -16.22
C GLY A 17 -11.12 10.66 -16.68
N HIS A 18 -10.94 9.40 -17.10
CA HIS A 18 -12.02 8.51 -17.53
C HIS A 18 -12.15 7.32 -16.59
N ARG A 19 -13.39 6.91 -16.31
CA ARG A 19 -13.69 5.73 -15.49
C ARG A 19 -13.24 4.47 -16.21
N VAL A 20 -12.45 3.62 -15.55
CA VAL A 20 -11.79 2.48 -16.22
C VAL A 20 -12.76 1.42 -16.74
N GLN A 21 -13.95 1.31 -16.14
CA GLN A 21 -15.03 0.41 -16.58
C GLN A 21 -15.61 0.83 -17.93
N ASP A 22 -15.58 2.13 -18.24
CA ASP A 22 -16.20 2.69 -19.44
C ASP A 22 -15.20 2.80 -20.61
N LEU A 23 -13.92 2.47 -20.38
CA LEU A 23 -12.88 2.46 -21.40
C LEU A 23 -13.02 1.29 -22.36
N THR A 24 -12.99 1.59 -23.66
CA THR A 24 -12.84 0.61 -24.74
C THR A 24 -11.47 -0.06 -24.71
N ALA A 25 -11.33 -1.19 -25.43
CA ALA A 25 -10.06 -1.90 -25.52
C ALA A 25 -8.97 -1.03 -26.17
N GLU A 26 -9.33 -0.23 -27.18
CA GLU A 26 -8.43 0.69 -27.86
C GLU A 26 -7.96 1.82 -26.93
N GLU A 27 -8.86 2.39 -26.13
CA GLU A 27 -8.51 3.41 -25.14
C GLU A 27 -7.60 2.86 -24.04
N ARG A 28 -7.86 1.64 -23.56
CA ARG A 28 -6.98 0.98 -22.56
C ARG A 28 -5.57 0.79 -23.08
N GLU A 29 -5.42 0.29 -24.30
CA GLU A 29 -4.12 0.13 -24.94
C GLU A 29 -3.40 1.48 -25.10
N ARG A 30 -4.11 2.49 -25.61
CA ARG A 30 -3.58 3.85 -25.74
C ARG A 30 -3.15 4.43 -24.39
N PHE A 31 -3.97 4.29 -23.36
CA PHE A 31 -3.69 4.81 -22.02
C PHE A 31 -2.52 4.08 -21.38
N ALA A 32 -2.40 2.75 -21.58
CA ALA A 32 -1.25 1.98 -21.12
C ALA A 32 0.07 2.46 -21.74
N GLN A 33 0.05 2.79 -23.03
CA GLN A 33 1.21 3.34 -23.74
C GLN A 33 1.56 4.75 -23.24
N GLU A 34 0.58 5.62 -23.05
CA GLU A 34 0.78 6.99 -22.53
C GLU A 34 1.24 7.00 -21.07
N ALA A 35 0.72 6.08 -20.25
CA ALA A 35 1.09 5.95 -18.83
C ALA A 35 2.55 5.52 -18.60
N LYS A 36 3.20 4.94 -19.61
CA LYS A 36 4.63 4.58 -19.61
C LYS A 36 5.54 5.76 -19.96
N LYS A 37 5.00 6.88 -20.42
CA LYS A 37 5.76 8.10 -20.73
C LYS A 37 5.91 8.96 -19.48
N SER A 38 7.04 9.67 -19.38
CA SER A 38 7.26 10.68 -18.34
C SER A 38 6.35 11.91 -18.51
N SER A 39 6.00 12.23 -19.76
CA SER A 39 5.13 13.35 -20.13
C SER A 39 4.05 12.86 -21.10
N PRO A 40 2.87 12.44 -20.59
CA PRO A 40 1.76 12.00 -21.42
C PRO A 40 1.23 13.11 -22.34
N SER A 41 0.82 12.76 -23.56
CA SER A 41 0.24 13.74 -24.51
C SER A 41 -1.27 13.89 -24.39
N LEU A 42 -1.91 13.08 -23.54
CA LEU A 42 -3.36 13.07 -23.37
C LEU A 42 -3.86 14.34 -22.69
N PRO A 43 -5.05 14.84 -23.04
CA PRO A 43 -5.68 15.94 -22.33
C PRO A 43 -5.94 15.56 -20.88
N CYS A 44 -6.05 16.57 -20.01
CA CYS A 44 -6.48 16.41 -18.63
C CYS A 44 -7.91 16.95 -18.48
N PRO A 45 -8.96 16.11 -18.56
CA PRO A 45 -10.35 16.57 -18.50
C PRO A 45 -10.68 17.44 -17.27
N PRO A 46 -10.19 17.12 -16.05
CA PRO A 46 -10.42 17.98 -14.89
C PRO A 46 -9.82 19.38 -15.01
N ARG A 47 -8.70 19.55 -15.73
CA ARG A 47 -8.10 20.87 -15.98
C ARG A 47 -8.80 21.56 -17.13
N ALA A 48 -9.05 20.84 -18.23
CA ALA A 48 -9.69 21.37 -19.43
C ALA A 48 -11.08 21.94 -19.14
N SER A 49 -11.87 21.25 -18.31
CA SER A 49 -13.19 21.73 -17.87
C SER A 49 -13.14 22.97 -16.97
N ALA A 50 -11.98 23.32 -16.43
CA ALA A 50 -11.78 24.47 -15.56
C ALA A 50 -11.21 25.70 -16.28
N GLN A 51 -10.88 25.56 -17.56
CA GLN A 51 -10.24 26.61 -18.35
C GLN A 51 -11.25 27.66 -18.78
N GLU A 52 -10.76 28.89 -18.87
CA GLU A 52 -11.49 29.98 -19.52
C GLU A 52 -11.42 29.85 -21.05
N ALA A 53 -12.39 30.44 -21.74
CA ALA A 53 -12.45 30.38 -23.19
C ALA A 53 -11.21 31.06 -23.82
N GLY A 54 -10.43 30.32 -24.58
CA GLY A 54 -9.23 30.82 -25.29
C GLY A 54 -7.89 30.37 -24.71
N GLU A 55 -7.87 29.65 -23.58
CA GLU A 55 -6.64 29.07 -23.05
C GLU A 55 -6.16 27.82 -23.84
N GLU A 56 -4.85 27.56 -23.81
CA GLU A 56 -4.26 26.38 -24.47
C GLU A 56 -4.74 25.05 -23.84
N PRO A 57 -4.98 24.00 -24.65
CA PRO A 57 -5.41 22.70 -24.16
C PRO A 57 -4.46 22.11 -23.10
N GLN A 58 -4.99 21.83 -21.91
CA GLN A 58 -4.16 21.32 -20.80
C GLN A 58 -3.94 19.82 -20.92
N THR A 59 -2.67 19.41 -21.04
CA THR A 59 -2.27 18.00 -21.02
C THR A 59 -2.12 17.45 -19.61
N CYS A 60 -2.15 16.12 -19.50
CA CYS A 60 -1.91 15.40 -18.26
C CYS A 60 -0.42 15.47 -17.88
N THR A 61 -0.14 16.02 -16.69
CA THR A 61 1.22 16.16 -16.14
C THR A 61 1.59 15.05 -15.16
N LYS A 62 0.62 14.18 -14.81
CA LYS A 62 0.84 13.13 -13.82
C LYS A 62 1.35 11.86 -14.49
N GLU A 63 2.55 11.43 -14.09
CA GLU A 63 3.10 10.14 -14.49
C GLU A 63 2.09 9.01 -14.21
N GLY A 64 1.89 8.14 -15.19
CA GLY A 64 0.92 7.06 -15.11
C GLY A 64 -0.55 7.45 -15.31
N GLY A 65 -0.90 8.75 -15.29
CA GLY A 65 -2.25 9.24 -15.61
C GLY A 65 -3.34 8.88 -14.59
N VAL A 66 -2.99 8.36 -13.41
CA VAL A 66 -3.98 7.88 -12.42
C VAL A 66 -4.61 9.05 -11.67
N CYS A 67 -5.90 9.30 -11.87
CA CYS A 67 -6.61 10.42 -11.27
C CYS A 67 -7.16 10.10 -9.87
N SER A 68 -7.75 8.91 -9.71
CA SER A 68 -8.36 8.46 -8.46
C SER A 68 -8.26 6.94 -8.28
N LEU A 69 -8.44 6.49 -7.04
CA LEU A 69 -8.40 5.10 -6.61
C LEU A 69 -9.75 4.68 -6.02
N ARG A 70 -10.06 3.38 -6.11
CA ARG A 70 -11.20 2.78 -5.41
C ARG A 70 -10.90 1.36 -4.97
N LEU A 71 -11.70 0.87 -4.03
CA LEU A 71 -11.69 -0.54 -3.65
C LEU A 71 -12.38 -1.39 -4.73
N TYR A 72 -11.83 -2.56 -5.01
CA TYR A 72 -12.40 -3.57 -5.89
C TYR A 72 -12.59 -4.88 -5.13
N ASP A 73 -13.77 -5.47 -5.31
CA ASP A 73 -14.08 -6.84 -4.89
C ASP A 73 -13.79 -7.82 -6.04
N PRO A 74 -13.32 -9.05 -5.76
CA PRO A 74 -13.10 -10.04 -6.81
C PRO A 74 -14.44 -10.50 -7.40
N ALA A 75 -14.59 -10.39 -8.72
CA ALA A 75 -15.78 -10.84 -9.46
C ALA A 75 -15.49 -12.09 -10.34
N GLY A 76 -14.23 -12.52 -10.41
CA GLY A 76 -13.79 -13.70 -11.13
C GLY A 76 -12.30 -13.96 -10.89
N ASP A 77 -11.68 -14.78 -11.74
CA ASP A 77 -10.25 -15.08 -11.60
C ASP A 77 -9.37 -13.83 -11.83
N ARG A 78 -9.75 -12.97 -12.78
CA ARG A 78 -9.02 -11.76 -13.18
C ARG A 78 -9.85 -10.48 -13.13
N GLU A 79 -11.15 -10.56 -12.88
CA GLU A 79 -12.06 -9.42 -12.93
C GLU A 79 -12.34 -8.85 -11.54
N GLY A 80 -12.39 -7.52 -11.47
CA GLY A 80 -12.74 -6.76 -10.29
C GLY A 80 -14.03 -5.98 -10.52
N GLN A 81 -14.93 -6.02 -9.55
CA GLN A 81 -16.09 -5.14 -9.49
C GLN A 81 -15.78 -3.97 -8.54
N ALA A 82 -16.30 -2.79 -8.84
CA ALA A 82 -16.23 -1.65 -7.93
C ALA A 82 -16.82 -2.04 -6.56
N GLY A 83 -15.96 -2.06 -5.55
CA GLY A 83 -16.34 -2.38 -4.18
C GLY A 83 -16.97 -1.18 -3.47
N PRO A 84 -17.46 -1.37 -2.23
CA PRO A 84 -18.08 -0.31 -1.45
C PRO A 84 -17.05 0.76 -1.05
N GLY A 85 -17.50 2.01 -0.99
CA GLY A 85 -16.73 3.14 -0.47
C GLY A 85 -16.51 4.27 -1.48
N PRO A 86 -16.01 5.41 -1.01
CA PRO A 86 -15.77 6.59 -1.84
C PRO A 86 -14.57 6.41 -2.77
N LEU A 87 -14.53 7.25 -3.81
CA LEU A 87 -13.34 7.47 -4.63
C LEU A 87 -12.32 8.29 -3.84
N VAL A 88 -11.04 7.94 -3.99
CA VAL A 88 -9.93 8.64 -3.34
C VAL A 88 -9.12 9.36 -4.40
N ALA A 89 -9.02 10.69 -4.30
CA ALA A 89 -8.32 11.48 -5.30
C ALA A 89 -6.80 11.31 -5.14
N HIS A 90 -6.14 10.81 -6.18
CA HIS A 90 -4.68 10.66 -6.20
C HIS A 90 -3.97 11.80 -6.95
N CYS A 91 -4.71 12.50 -7.81
CA CYS A 91 -4.22 13.66 -8.55
C CYS A 91 -4.83 14.95 -8.00
N PRO A 92 -4.04 15.98 -7.63
CA PRO A 92 -4.59 17.25 -7.15
C PRO A 92 -5.38 18.00 -8.24
N HIS A 93 -5.11 17.73 -9.51
CA HIS A 93 -5.90 18.30 -10.61
C HIS A 93 -7.34 17.76 -10.66
N ARG A 94 -7.63 16.61 -10.05
CA ARG A 94 -8.98 16.06 -10.01
C ARG A 94 -9.98 16.99 -9.31
N PHE A 95 -9.50 17.81 -8.38
CA PHE A 95 -10.26 18.82 -7.64
C PHE A 95 -10.65 20.05 -8.48
N LYS A 96 -10.08 20.20 -9.68
CA LYS A 96 -10.27 21.38 -10.53
C LYS A 96 -11.51 21.29 -11.44
N GLU A 97 -12.19 20.14 -11.48
CA GLU A 97 -13.33 19.87 -12.37
C GLU A 97 -14.33 21.05 -12.40
N GLY A 98 -14.54 21.60 -13.60
CA GLY A 98 -15.52 22.65 -13.85
C GLY A 98 -15.28 23.96 -13.09
N GLY A 99 -14.10 24.17 -12.49
CA GLY A 99 -13.85 25.32 -11.62
C GLY A 99 -14.70 25.35 -10.33
N LYS A 100 -15.47 24.30 -10.04
CA LYS A 100 -16.46 24.23 -8.96
C LYS A 100 -15.89 24.56 -7.58
N LEU A 101 -14.67 24.08 -7.30
CA LEU A 101 -13.99 24.35 -6.04
C LEU A 101 -13.81 25.85 -5.80
N ARG A 102 -13.41 26.60 -6.84
CA ARG A 102 -13.22 28.05 -6.77
C ARG A 102 -14.55 28.75 -6.49
N GLN A 103 -15.61 28.37 -7.23
CA GLN A 103 -16.96 28.92 -7.05
C GLN A 103 -17.48 28.70 -5.63
N TRP A 104 -17.34 27.48 -5.08
CA TRP A 104 -17.80 27.19 -3.72
C TRP A 104 -17.06 28.00 -2.65
N ILE A 105 -15.74 28.17 -2.80
CA ILE A 105 -14.94 28.98 -1.88
C ILE A 105 -15.30 30.45 -2.02
N GLY A 106 -15.38 30.95 -3.25
CA GLY A 106 -15.78 32.32 -3.56
C GLY A 106 -17.12 32.66 -2.91
N GLN A 107 -18.16 31.88 -3.19
CA GLN A 107 -19.51 32.11 -2.64
C GLN A 107 -19.51 32.12 -1.11
N ARG A 108 -18.77 31.21 -0.47
CA ARG A 108 -18.84 31.03 0.98
C ARG A 108 -17.97 32.01 1.76
N ILE A 109 -16.77 32.29 1.26
CA ILE A 109 -15.74 33.07 1.97
C ILE A 109 -15.69 34.51 1.46
N LEU A 110 -15.64 34.69 0.14
CA LEU A 110 -15.46 35.99 -0.50
C LEU A 110 -16.78 36.68 -0.86
N LYS A 111 -17.89 35.94 -0.84
CA LYS A 111 -19.20 36.37 -1.36
C LYS A 111 -19.15 36.79 -2.83
N ASP A 112 -18.30 36.10 -3.60
CA ASP A 112 -18.11 36.29 -5.04
C ASP A 112 -18.24 34.92 -5.74
N GLU A 113 -19.09 34.82 -6.76
CA GLU A 113 -19.30 33.55 -7.47
C GLU A 113 -18.19 33.22 -8.47
N GLU A 114 -17.45 34.23 -8.93
CA GLU A 114 -16.41 34.11 -9.96
C GLU A 114 -15.09 34.74 -9.50
N PRO A 115 -14.50 34.26 -8.39
CA PRO A 115 -13.24 34.80 -7.91
C PRO A 115 -12.09 34.51 -8.88
N ALA A 116 -11.22 35.49 -9.09
CA ALA A 116 -9.99 35.31 -9.84
C ALA A 116 -9.05 34.36 -9.10
N PHE A 117 -8.26 33.55 -9.84
CA PHE A 117 -7.38 32.55 -9.27
C PHE A 117 -5.92 32.75 -9.68
N VAL A 118 -5.05 32.95 -8.69
CA VAL A 118 -3.60 33.10 -8.85
C VAL A 118 -2.89 31.88 -8.27
N LYS A 119 -1.88 31.35 -8.97
CA LYS A 119 -1.14 30.13 -8.56
C LYS A 119 0.25 30.48 -8.06
N GLU A 120 0.75 29.67 -7.13
CA GLU A 120 2.17 29.58 -6.74
C GLU A 120 2.83 30.92 -6.33
N VAL A 121 2.12 31.69 -5.50
CA VAL A 121 2.56 33.02 -5.08
C VAL A 121 3.58 32.90 -3.93
N PRO A 122 4.81 33.47 -4.06
CA PRO A 122 5.78 33.48 -2.98
C PRO A 122 5.28 34.35 -1.81
N PHE A 123 5.52 33.89 -0.57
CA PHE A 123 5.09 34.61 0.64
C PHE A 123 6.13 34.62 1.77
N LEU A 124 7.24 33.89 1.60
CA LEU A 124 8.36 33.86 2.54
C LEU A 124 9.67 34.04 1.79
N GLU A 125 10.53 34.88 2.34
CA GLU A 125 11.90 35.11 1.89
C GLU A 125 12.89 34.47 2.88
N ARG A 126 14.09 34.11 2.40
CA ARG A 126 15.19 33.61 3.23
C ARG A 126 15.63 34.71 4.16
N ASP A 127 15.51 34.47 5.46
CA ASP A 127 16.18 35.30 6.45
C ASP A 127 17.69 35.03 6.38
N ARG A 128 18.43 35.96 5.77
CA ARG A 128 19.89 35.94 5.78
C ARG A 128 20.33 36.45 7.13
N HIS A 129 20.67 35.54 8.04
CA HIS A 129 21.28 35.92 9.31
C HIS A 129 22.46 36.87 8.99
N PRO A 130 22.54 38.07 9.60
CA PRO A 130 23.71 38.92 9.44
C PRO A 130 24.87 38.14 10.04
N GLN A 131 25.70 37.52 9.19
CA GLN A 131 26.93 36.91 9.65
C GLN A 131 28.08 37.89 9.39
N PRO A 132 28.99 38.04 10.36
CA PRO A 132 30.27 38.65 10.08
C PRO A 132 30.92 37.78 9.00
N ASP A 133 31.28 38.45 7.92
CA ASP A 133 32.10 38.00 6.81
C ASP A 133 32.75 36.63 7.05
N VAL A 134 32.53 35.67 6.15
CA VAL A 134 33.33 34.43 5.98
C VAL A 134 32.93 33.18 6.80
N LEU A 135 31.84 32.51 6.43
CA LEU A 135 31.68 31.07 6.74
C LEU A 135 31.59 30.18 5.50
N TRP A 136 30.97 30.68 4.42
CA TRP A 136 30.93 29.99 3.12
C TRP A 136 30.95 31.03 2.01
N GLU A 137 32.14 31.40 1.51
CA GLU A 137 32.27 32.21 0.30
C GLU A 137 31.67 31.44 -0.89
N ARG A 138 30.37 31.63 -1.13
CA ARG A 138 29.81 31.45 -2.47
C ARG A 138 29.95 32.80 -3.15
N GLY A 139 30.78 32.85 -4.19
CA GLY A 139 30.88 33.99 -5.07
C GLY A 139 29.48 34.42 -5.48
N THR A 140 29.11 35.63 -5.11
CA THR A 140 27.91 36.29 -5.62
C THR A 140 28.18 36.59 -7.09
N ASP A 141 27.75 35.71 -7.98
CA ASP A 141 27.57 36.09 -9.37
C ASP A 141 26.40 37.08 -9.41
N GLU A 142 26.73 38.37 -9.30
CA GLU A 142 25.83 39.53 -9.45
C GLU A 142 25.32 39.70 -10.90
N SER A 143 24.99 38.60 -11.60
CA SER A 143 24.72 38.62 -13.03
C SER A 143 23.34 38.08 -13.45
N ASN A 144 22.35 38.03 -12.56
CA ASN A 144 20.96 37.73 -12.93
C ASN A 144 19.93 38.53 -12.12
N ALA A 145 20.08 39.86 -12.07
CA ALA A 145 19.05 40.75 -11.52
C ALA A 145 17.94 41.10 -12.54
N ASP A 146 17.99 40.60 -13.78
CA ASP A 146 17.11 41.05 -14.88
C ASP A 146 16.15 39.96 -15.41
N ALA A 147 15.83 38.93 -14.62
CA ALA A 147 14.73 38.02 -14.94
C ALA A 147 13.52 38.38 -14.07
N GLU A 148 12.59 39.15 -14.65
CA GLU A 148 11.31 39.50 -14.02
C GLU A 148 10.61 38.24 -13.47
N GLY A 149 10.50 38.12 -12.14
CA GLY A 149 9.49 37.30 -11.48
C GLY A 149 9.93 36.25 -10.45
N GLU A 150 11.22 35.95 -10.28
CA GLU A 150 11.66 34.97 -9.28
C GLU A 150 12.91 35.47 -8.54
N SER A 151 12.76 35.78 -7.25
CA SER A 151 13.91 36.04 -6.39
C SER A 151 14.49 34.69 -5.93
N ASP A 152 15.82 34.50 -6.00
CA ASP A 152 16.48 33.30 -5.42
C ASP A 152 16.26 33.22 -3.90
N ASP A 153 15.71 34.26 -3.27
CA ASP A 153 15.43 34.31 -1.85
C ASP A 153 14.05 33.75 -1.47
N ASP A 154 13.16 33.42 -2.42
CA ASP A 154 11.84 32.87 -2.12
C ASP A 154 11.91 31.43 -1.56
N VAL A 155 11.34 31.18 -0.37
CA VAL A 155 11.37 29.86 0.32
C VAL A 155 10.02 29.28 0.69
N GLY A 156 8.93 30.02 0.46
CA GLY A 156 7.57 29.54 0.70
C GLY A 156 6.62 30.06 -0.36
N ARG A 157 5.76 29.18 -0.90
CA ARG A 157 4.73 29.52 -1.87
C ARG A 157 3.36 29.08 -1.38
N ILE A 158 2.34 29.89 -1.66
CA ILE A 158 0.94 29.53 -1.49
C ILE A 158 0.44 28.95 -2.81
N ASP A 159 -0.13 27.76 -2.77
CA ASP A 159 -0.53 26.99 -3.96
C ASP A 159 -1.57 27.73 -4.80
N GLY A 160 -2.53 28.36 -4.15
CA GLY A 160 -3.58 29.14 -4.78
C GLY A 160 -4.03 30.33 -3.95
N ILE A 161 -4.34 31.44 -4.61
CA ILE A 161 -4.99 32.60 -4.03
C ILE A 161 -6.25 32.90 -4.85
N LEU A 162 -7.39 32.97 -4.16
CA LEU A 162 -8.66 33.41 -4.72
C LEU A 162 -8.87 34.88 -4.35
N VAL A 163 -9.08 35.73 -5.34
CA VAL A 163 -9.24 37.18 -5.17
C VAL A 163 -10.63 37.58 -5.65
N SER A 164 -11.35 38.32 -4.81
CA SER A 164 -12.67 38.85 -5.16
C SER A 164 -12.55 39.90 -6.27
N THR A 165 -13.42 39.82 -7.27
CA THR A 165 -13.50 40.77 -8.39
C THR A 165 -14.67 41.75 -8.27
N SER A 166 -15.59 41.47 -7.33
CA SER A 166 -16.82 42.24 -7.06
C SER A 166 -16.60 43.67 -6.54
N LEU A 167 -15.40 44.02 -6.08
CA LEU A 167 -15.06 45.39 -5.62
C LEU A 167 -14.87 46.41 -6.76
N SER A 168 -14.91 45.98 -8.03
CA SER A 168 -14.59 46.82 -9.20
C SER A 168 -15.76 47.62 -9.80
N GLU A 169 -17.01 47.40 -9.37
CA GLU A 169 -18.16 48.07 -10.02
C GLU A 169 -18.41 49.52 -9.55
N ASN A 170 -17.82 49.98 -8.44
CA ASN A 170 -18.09 51.32 -7.86
C ASN A 170 -16.85 52.24 -7.75
N ALA A 171 -15.69 51.85 -8.30
CA ALA A 171 -14.49 52.70 -8.26
C ALA A 171 -14.46 53.63 -9.49
N GLU A 172 -14.42 54.95 -9.26
CA GLU A 172 -14.14 55.94 -10.32
C GLU A 172 -12.81 55.59 -10.98
N VAL A 173 -12.85 55.30 -12.28
CA VAL A 173 -11.68 54.91 -13.09
C VAL A 173 -10.75 56.12 -13.24
N PRO A 174 -9.52 56.10 -12.69
CA PRO A 174 -8.53 57.13 -13.02
C PRO A 174 -8.05 56.94 -14.46
N ASP A 175 -7.73 58.04 -15.15
CA ASP A 175 -7.28 58.11 -16.56
C ASP A 175 -5.94 57.37 -16.87
N ASP A 176 -5.44 56.53 -15.96
CA ASP A 176 -4.22 55.75 -16.13
C ASP A 176 -4.54 54.25 -16.31
N PRO A 177 -4.34 53.69 -17.52
CA PRO A 177 -4.61 52.28 -17.82
C PRO A 177 -3.74 51.27 -17.05
N TYR A 178 -2.65 51.71 -16.40
CA TYR A 178 -1.82 50.87 -15.53
C TYR A 178 -2.18 50.98 -14.04
N ALA A 179 -2.80 52.08 -13.61
CA ALA A 179 -3.25 52.26 -12.21
C ALA A 179 -4.54 51.48 -11.88
N PHE A 180 -5.34 51.13 -12.90
CA PHE A 180 -6.63 50.45 -12.75
C PHE A 180 -6.55 49.04 -12.13
N ARG A 181 -5.38 48.38 -12.14
CA ARG A 181 -5.22 47.01 -11.60
C ARG A 181 -4.57 46.94 -10.21
N LEU A 182 -3.98 48.02 -9.71
CA LEU A 182 -3.22 48.01 -8.45
C LEU A 182 -3.89 48.79 -7.31
N ALA A 183 -4.86 49.65 -7.62
CA ALA A 183 -5.55 50.50 -6.64
C ALA A 183 -6.87 49.91 -6.11
N VAL A 184 -7.19 48.65 -6.43
CA VAL A 184 -8.13 47.89 -5.60
C VAL A 184 -7.34 47.53 -4.35
N GLU A 185 -7.66 48.12 -3.21
CA GLU A 185 -7.18 47.59 -1.93
C GLU A 185 -7.56 46.10 -1.93
N MET A 186 -6.59 45.19 -2.05
CA MET A 186 -6.82 43.75 -2.12
C MET A 186 -7.22 43.21 -0.74
N GLU A 187 -8.38 43.66 -0.25
CA GLU A 187 -8.92 43.36 1.06
C GLU A 187 -9.61 41.99 1.09
N ASP A 188 -10.17 41.54 -0.04
CA ASP A 188 -10.96 40.31 -0.09
C ASP A 188 -10.27 39.21 -0.92
N TRP A 189 -9.41 38.44 -0.25
CA TRP A 189 -8.80 37.25 -0.83
C TRP A 189 -8.66 36.11 0.19
N CYS A 190 -8.57 34.88 -0.32
CA CYS A 190 -8.44 33.66 0.47
C CYS A 190 -7.36 32.75 -0.13
N ALA A 191 -6.47 32.23 0.72
CA ALA A 191 -5.51 31.21 0.30
C ALA A 191 -6.20 29.86 0.09
N LEU A 192 -5.72 29.05 -0.83
CA LEU A 192 -6.21 27.72 -1.14
C LEU A 192 -5.06 26.71 -1.14
N GLU A 193 -5.22 25.66 -0.35
CA GLU A 193 -4.39 24.45 -0.38
C GLU A 193 -5.22 23.27 -0.90
N ILE A 194 -4.69 22.47 -1.83
CA ILE A 194 -5.34 21.25 -2.32
C ILE A 194 -4.51 20.05 -1.90
N GLN A 195 -5.10 19.12 -1.14
CA GLN A 195 -4.41 17.92 -0.70
C GLN A 195 -5.08 16.66 -1.28
N SER A 196 -4.40 16.03 -2.23
CA SER A 196 -4.72 14.68 -2.72
C SER A 196 -4.01 13.59 -1.93
N VAL A 197 -4.47 12.35 -2.03
CA VAL A 197 -3.95 11.23 -1.25
C VAL A 197 -2.84 10.48 -1.99
N TYR A 198 -1.69 10.28 -1.34
CA TYR A 198 -0.64 9.39 -1.82
C TYR A 198 -1.06 7.93 -1.63
N PHE A 199 -0.30 6.97 -2.17
CA PHE A 199 -0.55 5.56 -1.87
C PHE A 199 0.73 4.89 -1.38
N SER A 200 0.54 3.79 -0.66
CA SER A 200 1.60 2.90 -0.19
C SER A 200 1.37 1.49 -0.75
N GLY A 201 2.44 0.82 -1.15
CA GLY A 201 2.42 -0.54 -1.69
C GLY A 201 2.94 -0.61 -3.13
N ASP A 202 2.44 -1.59 -3.88
CA ASP A 202 2.93 -1.86 -5.24
C ASP A 202 2.65 -0.69 -6.19
N LYS A 203 3.59 -0.46 -7.12
CA LYS A 203 3.52 0.59 -8.14
C LYS A 203 2.26 0.44 -9.00
N MET A 204 1.73 1.55 -9.54
CA MET A 204 0.58 1.52 -10.45
C MET A 204 0.90 0.87 -11.80
N SER A 205 2.17 0.91 -12.22
CA SER A 205 2.63 0.37 -13.50
C SER A 205 2.38 -1.12 -13.69
N VAL A 206 2.21 -1.87 -12.60
CA VAL A 206 1.87 -3.30 -12.67
C VAL A 206 0.45 -3.55 -13.18
N GLU A 207 -0.41 -2.52 -13.21
CA GLU A 207 -1.78 -2.63 -13.68
C GLU A 207 -1.92 -2.34 -15.18
N TYR A 208 -0.95 -1.68 -15.83
CA TYR A 208 -1.12 -1.16 -17.19
C TYR A 208 -1.35 -2.26 -18.23
N ASP A 209 -0.57 -3.34 -18.17
CA ASP A 209 -0.71 -4.46 -19.12
C ASP A 209 -1.97 -5.32 -18.82
N PRO A 210 -2.32 -5.64 -17.55
CA PRO A 210 -3.58 -6.32 -17.22
C PRO A 210 -4.86 -5.68 -17.77
N PHE A 211 -4.91 -4.36 -17.98
CA PHE A 211 -6.08 -3.70 -18.56
C PHE A 211 -6.36 -4.14 -20.01
N ALA A 212 -5.34 -4.59 -20.75
CA ALA A 212 -5.52 -5.13 -22.11
C ALA A 212 -6.04 -6.59 -22.12
N GLU A 213 -5.94 -7.31 -21.00
CA GLU A 213 -6.35 -8.73 -20.91
C GLU A 213 -7.83 -8.93 -20.59
N VAL A 214 -8.49 -7.94 -19.99
CA VAL A 214 -9.90 -8.01 -19.58
C VAL A 214 -10.78 -7.30 -20.58
N THR A 215 -11.81 -7.99 -21.09
CA THR A 215 -12.77 -7.42 -22.03
C THR A 215 -13.63 -6.34 -21.35
N PRO A 216 -13.70 -5.12 -21.90
CA PRO A 216 -14.64 -4.09 -21.43
C PRO A 216 -16.09 -4.59 -21.48
N PRO A 217 -16.98 -4.14 -20.56
CA PRO A 217 -16.82 -3.04 -19.59
C PRO A 217 -16.20 -3.45 -18.24
N GLY A 218 -15.63 -4.66 -18.12
CA GLY A 218 -15.01 -5.14 -16.87
C GLY A 218 -13.66 -4.48 -16.59
N ALA A 219 -13.32 -4.25 -15.33
CA ALA A 219 -11.97 -3.85 -14.92
C ALA A 219 -11.19 -5.08 -14.41
N PRO A 220 -9.87 -5.18 -14.64
CA PRO A 220 -9.06 -6.20 -14.00
C PRO A 220 -9.09 -6.02 -12.48
N PHE A 221 -9.17 -7.14 -11.76
CA PHE A 221 -8.95 -7.15 -10.32
C PHE A 221 -7.52 -6.69 -10.04
N PRO A 222 -7.28 -5.74 -9.12
CA PRO A 222 -5.95 -5.17 -8.92
C PRO A 222 -4.88 -6.23 -8.65
N SER A 223 -3.86 -6.24 -9.51
CA SER A 223 -2.74 -7.17 -9.44
C SER A 223 -1.87 -6.87 -8.22
N GLY A 224 -1.56 -5.59 -8.01
CA GLY A 224 -0.76 -5.11 -6.91
C GLY A 224 -1.56 -4.94 -5.61
N LYS A 225 -0.87 -5.09 -4.49
CA LYS A 225 -1.39 -4.78 -3.15
C LYS A 225 -0.96 -3.36 -2.78
N ARG A 226 -1.93 -2.45 -2.74
CA ARG A 226 -1.74 -1.05 -2.35
C ARG A 226 -2.93 -0.52 -1.58
N ARG A 227 -2.73 0.62 -0.92
CA ARG A 227 -3.77 1.37 -0.23
C ARG A 227 -3.47 2.87 -0.26
N PRO A 228 -4.49 3.73 -0.18
CA PRO A 228 -4.30 5.13 0.14
C PRO A 228 -3.46 5.30 1.42
N ASP A 229 -2.51 6.23 1.39
CA ASP A 229 -1.64 6.57 2.52
C ASP A 229 -2.09 7.89 3.15
N PHE A 230 -3.22 7.83 3.84
CA PHE A 230 -3.82 8.99 4.50
C PHE A 230 -2.85 9.64 5.49
N ARG A 231 -2.11 8.83 6.28
CA ARG A 231 -1.17 9.33 7.30
C ARG A 231 0.01 10.09 6.69
N SER A 232 0.59 9.61 5.60
CA SER A 232 1.67 10.35 4.95
C SER A 232 1.14 11.61 4.25
N SER A 233 -0.07 11.58 3.67
CA SER A 233 -0.71 12.77 3.11
C SER A 233 -1.09 13.82 4.16
N SER A 234 -1.53 13.41 5.35
CA SER A 234 -1.91 14.30 6.44
C SER A 234 -0.69 14.79 7.24
N ALA A 235 -0.23 13.99 8.20
CA ALA A 235 0.74 14.39 9.21
C ALA A 235 2.12 14.78 8.63
N LYS A 236 2.54 14.19 7.49
CA LYS A 236 3.87 14.45 6.92
C LYS A 236 3.90 15.52 5.82
N ARG A 237 2.75 15.88 5.26
CA ARG A 237 2.67 16.79 4.10
C ARG A 237 1.77 17.96 4.39
N LEU A 238 0.47 17.72 4.59
CA LEU A 238 -0.48 18.79 4.85
C LEU A 238 -0.15 19.56 6.14
N LEU A 239 0.10 18.86 7.25
CA LEU A 239 0.35 19.50 8.54
C LEU A 239 1.54 20.51 8.51
N PRO A 240 2.73 20.15 7.99
CA PRO A 240 3.81 21.12 7.82
C PRO A 240 3.44 22.34 6.96
N GLN A 241 2.66 22.15 5.89
CA GLN A 241 2.19 23.27 5.05
C GLN A 241 1.28 24.21 5.85
N LEU A 242 0.32 23.65 6.59
CA LEU A 242 -0.60 24.42 7.43
C LEU A 242 0.15 25.21 8.52
N GLN A 243 1.07 24.56 9.24
CA GLN A 243 1.87 25.20 10.29
C GLN A 243 2.78 26.30 9.76
N THR A 244 3.22 26.21 8.50
CA THR A 244 4.08 27.22 7.86
C THR A 244 3.26 28.39 7.33
N LYS A 245 2.15 28.11 6.63
CA LYS A 245 1.38 29.12 5.88
C LYS A 245 0.41 29.90 6.78
N ILE A 246 -0.31 29.24 7.68
CA ILE A 246 -1.42 29.85 8.43
C ILE A 246 -0.97 30.96 9.39
N PRO A 247 0.14 30.87 10.14
CA PRO A 247 0.55 31.95 11.04
C PRO A 247 0.72 33.30 10.32
N SER A 248 1.24 33.31 9.10
CA SER A 248 1.35 34.53 8.29
C SER A 248 -0.01 35.01 7.82
N LEU A 249 -0.86 34.11 7.30
CA LEU A 249 -2.22 34.45 6.86
C LEU A 249 -3.08 35.02 8.00
N ARG A 250 -3.03 34.39 9.18
CA ARG A 250 -3.72 34.85 10.40
C ARG A 250 -3.29 36.27 10.78
N ARG A 251 -2.00 36.60 10.69
CA ARG A 251 -1.47 37.96 10.94
C ARG A 251 -1.99 38.99 9.95
N TRP A 252 -2.29 38.58 8.71
CA TRP A 252 -2.91 39.44 7.69
C TRP A 252 -4.45 39.46 7.77
N GLY A 253 -5.05 38.75 8.73
CA GLY A 253 -6.50 38.60 8.83
C GLY A 253 -7.12 37.72 7.73
N LYS A 254 -6.30 36.90 7.05
CA LYS A 254 -6.70 36.08 5.91
C LYS A 254 -6.91 34.63 6.32
N LYS A 255 -7.79 33.94 5.60
CA LYS A 255 -8.18 32.54 5.84
C LYS A 255 -7.57 31.64 4.77
N MET A 256 -7.38 30.37 5.12
CA MET A 256 -6.99 29.33 4.17
C MET A 256 -8.14 28.35 3.96
N ALA A 257 -8.58 28.18 2.73
CA ALA A 257 -9.40 27.06 2.32
C ALA A 257 -8.50 25.83 2.07
N VAL A 258 -8.87 24.67 2.61
CA VAL A 258 -8.15 23.41 2.39
C VAL A 258 -9.10 22.41 1.74
N ALA A 259 -8.83 22.03 0.49
CA ALA A 259 -9.64 21.11 -0.27
C ALA A 259 -9.11 19.68 -0.16
N VAL A 260 -9.97 18.77 0.30
CA VAL A 260 -9.66 17.35 0.51
C VAL A 260 -10.85 16.49 0.09
N ASP A 261 -10.60 15.22 -0.26
CA ASP A 261 -11.69 14.28 -0.49
C ASP A 261 -12.26 13.72 0.84
N GLU A 262 -13.49 13.21 0.77
CA GLU A 262 -14.24 12.72 1.93
C GLU A 262 -13.56 11.52 2.59
N ALA A 263 -12.92 10.65 1.81
CA ALA A 263 -12.16 9.52 2.34
C ALA A 263 -10.98 10.01 3.18
N PHE A 264 -10.24 11.00 2.67
CA PHE A 264 -9.14 11.62 3.39
C PHE A 264 -9.60 12.29 4.68
N PHE A 265 -10.68 13.08 4.62
CA PHE A 265 -11.15 13.85 5.77
C PHE A 265 -11.60 12.95 6.93
N TYR A 266 -12.40 11.91 6.64
CA TYR A 266 -12.94 11.02 7.67
C TYR A 266 -11.94 9.96 8.19
N GLU A 267 -10.77 9.83 7.56
CA GLU A 267 -9.66 9.01 8.07
C GLU A 267 -8.76 9.75 9.07
N MET A 268 -8.87 11.08 9.13
CA MET A 268 -8.23 11.88 10.17
C MET A 268 -8.99 11.74 11.49
N ALA A 269 -8.33 12.06 12.60
CA ALA A 269 -9.04 12.14 13.87
C ALA A 269 -10.06 13.30 13.83
N PRO A 270 -11.20 13.20 14.55
CA PRO A 270 -12.15 14.29 14.63
C PRO A 270 -11.47 15.58 15.10
N MET A 271 -11.76 16.68 14.41
CA MET A 271 -11.30 18.02 14.76
C MET A 271 -12.43 18.77 15.46
N GLU A 272 -12.10 19.60 16.43
CA GLU A 272 -13.07 20.52 17.02
C GLU A 272 -13.42 21.61 15.99
N GLU A 273 -14.72 21.78 15.73
CA GLU A 273 -15.23 22.77 14.78
C GLU A 273 -15.59 24.07 15.50
N VAL A 274 -15.21 25.21 14.93
CA VAL A 274 -15.66 26.52 15.40
C VAL A 274 -16.96 26.94 14.70
N PRO A 275 -17.95 27.52 15.40
CA PRO A 275 -19.27 27.76 14.83
C PRO A 275 -19.34 28.80 13.69
N HIS A 276 -18.36 29.71 13.60
CA HIS A 276 -18.43 30.86 12.71
C HIS A 276 -17.14 31.08 11.94
N LEU A 277 -17.27 31.43 10.66
CA LEU A 277 -16.17 31.71 9.74
C LEU A 277 -15.20 32.75 10.30
N SER A 278 -15.67 33.75 11.05
CA SER A 278 -14.79 34.78 11.65
C SER A 278 -13.77 34.20 12.63
N ASN A 279 -14.08 33.08 13.28
CA ASN A 279 -13.28 32.51 14.36
C ASN A 279 -12.35 31.39 13.87
N CYS A 280 -12.37 31.08 12.57
CA CYS A 280 -11.54 30.03 11.99
C CYS A 280 -10.34 30.61 11.24
N ASP A 281 -9.29 29.80 11.15
CA ASP A 281 -8.16 30.02 10.26
C ASP A 281 -8.28 29.18 9.00
N ILE A 282 -8.86 27.98 9.15
CA ILE A 282 -8.98 26.98 8.10
C ILE A 282 -10.46 26.75 7.78
N VAL A 283 -10.77 26.77 6.49
CA VAL A 283 -12.04 26.30 5.94
C VAL A 283 -11.78 25.00 5.18
N TRP A 284 -12.14 23.88 5.79
CA TRP A 284 -12.04 22.58 5.14
C TRP A 284 -13.16 22.44 4.13
N VAL A 285 -12.82 22.26 2.85
CA VAL A 285 -13.77 22.00 1.78
C VAL A 285 -13.71 20.51 1.47
N VAL A 286 -14.66 19.76 2.04
CA VAL A 286 -14.72 18.30 1.91
C VAL A 286 -15.48 17.94 0.65
N LEU A 287 -14.80 17.27 -0.27
CA LEU A 287 -15.30 16.92 -1.58
C LEU A 287 -15.57 15.42 -1.69
N GLY A 288 -16.61 15.07 -2.42
CA GLY A 288 -16.94 13.71 -2.78
C GLY A 288 -17.14 13.59 -4.28
N TYR A 289 -17.39 12.36 -4.71
CA TYR A 289 -17.60 12.04 -6.11
C TYR A 289 -18.92 11.31 -6.28
N GLU A 290 -19.66 11.65 -7.34
CA GLU A 290 -20.92 11.00 -7.68
C GLU A 290 -20.82 10.34 -9.04
N GLU A 291 -21.27 9.08 -9.09
CA GLU A 291 -21.29 8.25 -10.29
C GLU A 291 -22.71 8.26 -10.87
N GLU A 292 -22.92 9.04 -11.94
CA GLU A 292 -24.17 9.08 -12.68
C GLU A 292 -23.91 8.89 -14.17
N GLY A 293 -24.64 7.96 -14.81
CA GLY A 293 -24.57 7.76 -16.26
C GLY A 293 -23.20 7.38 -16.83
N GLY A 294 -22.30 6.79 -16.02
CA GLY A 294 -20.92 6.48 -16.43
C GLY A 294 -19.94 7.67 -16.26
N GLN A 295 -20.40 8.80 -15.74
CA GLN A 295 -19.56 9.95 -15.43
C GLN A 295 -19.34 10.07 -13.93
N ILE A 296 -18.10 10.35 -13.53
CA ILE A 296 -17.74 10.70 -12.16
C ILE A 296 -17.69 12.22 -12.07
N SER A 297 -18.56 12.80 -11.25
CA SER A 297 -18.64 14.26 -11.06
C SER A 297 -18.23 14.68 -9.65
N LEU A 298 -17.52 15.80 -9.55
CA LEU A 298 -17.09 16.39 -8.29
C LEU A 298 -18.27 17.07 -7.59
N ARG A 299 -18.46 16.78 -6.30
CA ARG A 299 -19.49 17.36 -5.45
C ARG A 299 -18.91 17.85 -4.11
N LYS A 300 -19.37 19.01 -3.63
CA LYS A 300 -19.12 19.46 -2.26
C LYS A 300 -19.99 18.66 -1.28
N ARG A 301 -19.38 17.98 -0.32
CA ARG A 301 -20.09 17.28 0.76
C ARG A 301 -20.41 18.24 1.90
N SER A 302 -19.39 18.89 2.44
CA SER A 302 -19.52 19.76 3.61
C SER A 302 -18.39 20.77 3.65
N MET A 303 -18.55 21.79 4.48
CA MET A 303 -17.50 22.73 4.85
C MET A 303 -17.39 22.76 6.36
N TYR A 304 -16.18 22.62 6.88
CA TYR A 304 -15.90 22.67 8.32
C TYR A 304 -14.94 23.81 8.63
N PHE A 305 -15.10 24.43 9.79
CA PHE A 305 -14.29 25.56 10.21
C PHE A 305 -13.43 25.17 11.42
N THR A 306 -12.11 25.33 11.35
CA THR A 306 -11.24 24.99 12.48
C THR A 306 -10.22 26.10 12.72
N THR A 307 -9.67 26.13 13.93
CA THR A 307 -8.41 26.82 14.17
C THR A 307 -7.23 25.99 13.64
N LEU A 308 -6.04 26.58 13.58
CA LEU A 308 -4.81 25.82 13.31
C LEU A 308 -4.57 24.77 14.40
N GLU A 309 -4.82 25.12 15.66
CA GLU A 309 -4.58 24.28 16.82
C GLU A 309 -5.45 23.01 16.78
N ASP A 310 -6.75 23.15 16.48
CA ASP A 310 -7.69 22.02 16.34
C ASP A 310 -7.32 21.13 15.13
N ALA A 311 -6.88 21.75 14.03
CA ALA A 311 -6.40 21.01 12.86
C ALA A 311 -5.14 20.22 13.15
N VAL A 312 -4.21 20.77 13.94
CA VAL A 312 -2.99 20.05 14.37
C VAL A 312 -3.37 18.82 15.18
N GLU A 313 -4.32 18.92 16.10
CA GLU A 313 -4.81 17.77 16.86
C GLU A 313 -5.38 16.70 15.94
N GLY A 314 -6.31 17.05 15.04
CA GLY A 314 -6.90 16.09 14.09
C GLY A 314 -5.91 15.43 13.14
N LEU A 315 -4.89 16.18 12.68
CA LEU A 315 -3.85 15.70 11.76
C LEU A 315 -2.78 14.84 12.44
N THR A 316 -2.55 15.03 13.74
CA THR A 316 -1.50 14.32 14.50
C THR A 316 -2.02 13.18 15.36
N ALA A 317 -3.30 13.20 15.74
CA ALA A 317 -3.87 12.24 16.68
C ALA A 317 -3.90 10.82 16.09
N GLY A 318 -2.91 10.02 16.45
CA GLY A 318 -3.01 8.57 16.45
C GLY A 318 -3.48 8.11 17.82
N LYS A 319 -4.53 7.29 17.89
CA LYS A 319 -4.98 6.72 19.18
C LYS A 319 -3.86 5.86 19.78
N PRO A 320 -3.26 6.24 20.93
CA PRO A 320 -2.26 5.41 21.56
C PRO A 320 -2.91 4.10 21.99
N VAL A 321 -2.21 2.99 21.78
CA VAL A 321 -2.59 1.70 22.37
C VAL A 321 -2.25 1.71 23.86
N SER A 322 -2.86 0.81 24.65
CA SER A 322 -2.47 0.68 26.05
C SER A 322 -1.01 0.20 26.16
N GLN A 323 -0.39 0.48 27.31
CA GLN A 323 0.96 0.02 27.58
C GLN A 323 1.06 -1.51 27.47
N GLU A 324 0.07 -2.26 27.99
CA GLU A 324 0.08 -3.71 27.95
C GLU A 324 0.03 -4.24 26.50
N GLN A 325 -0.77 -3.60 25.64
CA GLN A 325 -0.85 -3.96 24.22
C GLN A 325 0.46 -3.66 23.50
N PHE A 326 1.10 -2.54 23.81
CA PHE A 326 2.40 -2.18 23.24
C PHE A 326 3.48 -3.17 23.67
N GLU A 327 3.59 -3.45 24.97
CA GLU A 327 4.57 -4.38 25.53
C GLU A 327 4.36 -5.81 25.02
N ALA A 328 3.12 -6.26 24.84
CA ALA A 328 2.83 -7.55 24.21
C ALA A 328 3.35 -7.63 22.77
N ARG A 329 3.23 -6.55 21.99
CA ARG A 329 3.79 -6.47 20.63
C ARG A 329 5.32 -6.47 20.64
N VAL A 330 5.94 -5.77 21.61
CA VAL A 330 7.40 -5.77 21.80
C VAL A 330 7.87 -7.17 22.14
N ALA A 331 7.27 -7.81 23.15
CA ALA A 331 7.59 -9.18 23.56
C ALA A 331 7.45 -10.16 22.39
N LYS A 332 6.39 -10.05 21.57
CA LYS A 332 6.24 -10.89 20.38
C LYS A 332 7.42 -10.72 19.41
N LYS A 333 7.85 -9.49 19.14
CA LYS A 333 8.98 -9.22 18.23
C LYS A 333 10.32 -9.68 18.78
N VAL A 334 10.54 -9.53 20.09
CA VAL A 334 11.79 -9.98 20.75
C VAL A 334 11.87 -11.50 20.81
N MET A 335 10.73 -12.19 21.00
CA MET A 335 10.69 -13.66 21.08
C MET A 335 10.69 -14.36 19.71
N ALA A 336 10.34 -13.66 18.62
CA ALA A 336 10.28 -14.26 17.29
C ALA A 336 11.62 -14.89 16.83
N PRO A 337 12.78 -14.20 16.93
CA PRO A 337 14.07 -14.80 16.56
C PRO A 337 14.42 -16.04 17.39
N HIS A 338 14.09 -16.03 18.69
CA HIS A 338 14.34 -17.17 19.56
C HIS A 338 13.45 -18.38 19.19
N ARG A 339 12.20 -18.13 18.78
CA ARG A 339 11.29 -19.19 18.31
C ARG A 339 11.72 -19.74 16.94
N GLU A 340 12.15 -18.88 16.02
CA GLU A 340 12.71 -19.29 14.73
C GLU A 340 13.94 -20.17 14.91
N ALA A 341 14.90 -19.76 15.75
CA ALA A 341 16.08 -20.56 16.07
C ALA A 341 15.72 -21.92 16.71
N HIS A 342 14.72 -21.95 17.60
CA HIS A 342 14.26 -23.20 18.20
C HIS A 342 13.57 -24.13 17.19
N VAL A 343 12.79 -23.59 16.25
CA VAL A 343 12.19 -24.36 15.14
C VAL A 343 13.27 -24.93 14.21
N GLU A 344 14.34 -24.18 13.97
CA GLU A 344 15.50 -24.64 13.20
C GLU A 344 16.21 -25.81 13.91
N GLN A 345 16.52 -25.67 15.21
CA GLN A 345 17.10 -26.76 16.02
C GLN A 345 16.25 -28.03 16.01
N LEU A 346 14.92 -27.91 16.15
CA LEU A 346 14.00 -29.06 16.05
C LEU A 346 14.02 -29.70 14.66
N SER A 347 14.24 -28.91 13.61
CA SER A 347 14.31 -29.40 12.23
C SER A 347 15.62 -30.15 11.97
N GLU A 348 16.75 -29.62 12.45
CA GLU A 348 18.06 -30.28 12.38
C GLU A 348 18.03 -31.64 13.10
N HIS A 349 17.50 -31.66 14.33
CA HIS A 349 17.39 -32.89 15.10
C HIS A 349 16.47 -33.92 14.44
N LEU A 350 15.35 -33.49 13.86
CA LEU A 350 14.47 -34.37 13.09
C LEU A 350 15.21 -34.98 11.88
N ASP A 351 16.02 -34.20 11.18
CA ASP A 351 16.79 -34.66 10.03
C ASP A 351 17.86 -35.67 10.43
N GLU A 352 18.54 -35.48 11.55
CA GLU A 352 19.49 -36.45 12.11
C GLU A 352 18.83 -37.80 12.38
N LEU A 353 17.69 -37.82 13.09
CA LEU A 353 16.94 -39.05 13.39
C LEU A 353 16.43 -39.74 12.11
N MET A 354 15.95 -38.95 11.15
CA MET A 354 15.51 -39.48 9.86
C MET A 354 16.66 -40.07 9.05
N GLN A 355 17.86 -39.49 9.13
CA GLN A 355 19.07 -40.04 8.52
C GLN A 355 19.53 -41.32 9.20
N GLU A 356 19.54 -41.38 10.54
CA GLU A 356 19.88 -42.59 11.31
C GLU A 356 18.97 -43.75 10.91
N ARG A 357 17.65 -43.52 10.87
CA ARG A 357 16.68 -44.54 10.43
C ARG A 357 16.96 -45.04 9.02
N ARG A 358 17.17 -44.12 8.07
CA ARG A 358 17.35 -44.46 6.64
C ARG A 358 18.68 -45.14 6.36
N ARG A 359 19.77 -44.69 6.99
CA ARG A 359 21.14 -45.14 6.68
C ARG A 359 21.59 -46.33 7.52
N LEU A 360 21.14 -46.44 8.77
CA LEU A 360 21.65 -47.45 9.70
C LEU A 360 20.63 -48.55 9.97
N LEU A 361 19.39 -48.22 10.31
CA LEU A 361 18.41 -49.22 10.75
C LEU A 361 17.74 -49.95 9.58
N GLN A 362 17.22 -49.21 8.58
CA GLN A 362 16.50 -49.81 7.46
C GLN A 362 17.35 -50.84 6.68
N PRO A 363 18.62 -50.56 6.31
CA PRO A 363 19.44 -51.53 5.61
C PRO A 363 19.74 -52.78 6.45
N ARG A 364 19.89 -52.63 7.78
CA ARG A 364 20.09 -53.77 8.69
C ARG A 364 18.84 -54.64 8.77
N ILE A 365 17.66 -54.05 8.88
CA ILE A 365 16.38 -54.76 8.85
C ILE A 365 16.23 -55.55 7.54
N ASP A 366 16.54 -54.94 6.41
CA ASP A 366 16.45 -55.57 5.09
C ASP A 366 17.49 -56.70 4.91
N ALA A 367 18.69 -56.52 5.45
CA ALA A 367 19.72 -57.56 5.49
C ALA A 367 19.25 -58.78 6.32
N TYR A 368 18.68 -58.56 7.51
CA TYR A 368 18.13 -59.64 8.33
C TYR A 368 16.96 -60.34 7.64
N LYS A 369 16.03 -59.60 7.02
CA LYS A 369 14.93 -60.19 6.21
C LYS A 369 15.46 -61.07 5.08
N THR A 370 16.49 -60.61 4.38
CA THR A 370 17.15 -61.36 3.30
C THR A 370 17.83 -62.62 3.82
N GLN A 371 18.55 -62.51 4.94
CA GLN A 371 19.21 -63.64 5.59
C GLN A 371 18.19 -64.69 6.07
N MET A 372 17.12 -64.28 6.73
CA MET A 372 16.04 -65.18 7.14
C MET A 372 15.38 -65.88 5.94
N LYS A 373 15.14 -65.17 4.84
CA LYS A 373 14.58 -65.75 3.61
C LYS A 373 15.50 -66.85 3.06
N ARG A 374 16.82 -66.62 3.04
CA ARG A 374 17.82 -67.63 2.63
C ARG A 374 17.82 -68.85 3.56
N LEU A 375 17.82 -68.62 4.88
CA LEU A 375 17.81 -69.71 5.87
C LEU A 375 16.53 -70.56 5.75
N ARG A 376 15.36 -69.93 5.62
CA ARG A 376 14.08 -70.63 5.42
C ARG A 376 14.04 -71.42 4.11
N ALA A 377 14.58 -70.87 3.02
CA ALA A 377 14.68 -71.57 1.75
C ALA A 377 15.60 -72.81 1.86
N ASN A 378 16.74 -72.68 2.53
CA ASN A 378 17.67 -73.78 2.76
C ASN A 378 17.02 -74.87 3.64
N ARG A 379 16.35 -74.47 4.73
CA ARG A 379 15.59 -75.36 5.60
C ARG A 379 14.53 -76.14 4.81
N ALA A 380 13.77 -75.46 3.95
CA ALA A 380 12.75 -76.08 3.10
C ALA A 380 13.36 -77.10 2.12
N ARG A 381 14.52 -76.78 1.52
CA ARG A 381 15.27 -77.70 0.64
C ARG A 381 15.71 -78.95 1.40
N LEU A 382 16.34 -78.80 2.57
CA LEU A 382 16.79 -79.94 3.38
C LEU A 382 15.62 -80.78 3.87
N ASN A 383 14.49 -80.17 4.23
CA ASN A 383 13.29 -80.91 4.62
C ASN A 383 12.69 -81.71 3.44
N LYS A 384 12.74 -81.16 2.21
CA LYS A 384 12.34 -81.90 1.00
C LYS A 384 13.27 -83.09 0.74
N MET A 385 14.58 -82.92 0.89
CA MET A 385 15.56 -84.02 0.77
C MET A 385 15.33 -85.09 1.85
N ARG A 386 15.07 -84.69 3.09
CA ARG A 386 14.80 -85.60 4.21
C ARG A 386 13.58 -86.47 3.96
N LYS A 387 12.51 -85.91 3.38
CA LYS A 387 11.28 -86.63 3.03
C LYS A 387 11.44 -87.60 1.86
N ALA A 388 12.48 -87.45 1.06
CA ALA A 388 12.74 -88.26 -0.14
C ALA A 388 13.88 -89.27 0.06
N SER A 389 14.47 -89.36 1.26
CA SER A 389 15.54 -90.30 1.57
C SER A 389 14.96 -91.56 2.21
N ASP A 390 15.37 -92.71 1.70
CA ASP A 390 15.00 -94.04 2.20
C ASP A 390 16.02 -94.58 3.23
N SER A 391 17.06 -93.80 3.56
CA SER A 391 18.13 -94.17 4.50
C SER A 391 17.94 -93.50 5.85
N GLU A 392 17.68 -94.30 6.89
CA GLU A 392 17.44 -93.82 8.26
C GLU A 392 18.61 -92.96 8.80
N SER A 393 19.86 -93.33 8.46
CA SER A 393 21.07 -92.58 8.80
C SER A 393 21.11 -91.19 8.14
N GLU A 394 20.69 -91.10 6.89
CA GLU A 394 20.63 -89.84 6.14
C GLU A 394 19.48 -88.95 6.62
N THR A 395 18.31 -89.54 6.93
CA THR A 395 17.17 -88.85 7.54
C THR A 395 17.56 -88.21 8.87
N HIS A 396 18.28 -88.94 9.73
CA HIS A 396 18.76 -88.46 11.02
C HIS A 396 19.82 -87.34 10.88
N ARG A 397 20.72 -87.46 9.89
CA ARG A 397 21.70 -86.41 9.58
C ARG A 397 21.02 -85.12 9.10
N LEU A 398 20.05 -85.23 8.19
CA LEU A 398 19.29 -84.08 7.69
C LEU A 398 18.43 -83.43 8.77
N ALA A 399 17.88 -84.20 9.71
CA ALA A 399 17.15 -83.67 10.87
C ALA A 399 18.04 -82.75 11.73
N ARG A 400 19.26 -83.18 12.09
CA ARG A 400 20.21 -82.34 12.84
C ARG A 400 20.58 -81.03 12.12
N PHE A 401 20.71 -81.05 10.80
CA PHE A 401 20.95 -79.83 10.03
C PHE A 401 19.72 -78.90 9.99
N ILE A 402 18.51 -79.46 9.95
CA ILE A 402 17.28 -78.67 10.03
C ILE A 402 17.17 -78.01 11.41
N ASP A 403 17.43 -78.73 12.49
CA ASP A 403 17.39 -78.17 13.86
C ASP A 403 18.43 -77.05 14.04
N ALA A 404 19.64 -77.23 13.50
CA ALA A 404 20.65 -76.18 13.51
C ALA A 404 20.25 -74.93 12.69
N LEU A 405 19.50 -75.11 11.60
CA LEU A 405 18.94 -73.98 10.84
C LEU A 405 17.79 -73.31 11.57
N ASP A 406 16.95 -74.06 12.29
CA ASP A 406 15.83 -73.53 13.06
C ASP A 406 16.35 -72.65 14.22
N ASN A 407 17.35 -73.12 14.98
CA ASN A 407 18.02 -72.29 15.99
C ASN A 407 18.63 -71.02 15.38
N ARG A 408 19.23 -71.11 14.20
CA ARG A 408 19.83 -69.93 13.53
C ARG A 408 18.77 -68.96 13.00
N ILE A 409 17.60 -69.45 12.58
CA ILE A 409 16.46 -68.60 12.18
C ILE A 409 15.93 -67.85 13.39
N GLU A 410 15.85 -68.51 14.55
CA GLU A 410 15.43 -67.92 15.82
C GLU A 410 16.37 -66.78 16.25
N THR A 411 17.69 -67.04 16.33
CA THR A 411 18.68 -66.02 16.69
C THR A 411 18.64 -64.79 15.76
N VAL A 412 18.53 -65.01 14.44
CA VAL A 412 18.44 -63.90 13.48
C VAL A 412 17.10 -63.17 13.62
N GLY A 413 16.03 -63.87 14.00
CA GLY A 413 14.72 -63.30 14.30
C GLY A 413 14.77 -62.36 15.50
N GLU A 414 15.43 -62.77 16.59
CA GLU A 414 15.63 -61.95 17.80
C GLU A 414 16.45 -60.69 17.50
N GLN A 415 17.55 -60.83 16.76
CA GLN A 415 18.39 -59.69 16.34
C GLN A 415 17.61 -58.69 15.47
N ARG A 416 16.77 -59.19 14.57
CA ARG A 416 15.88 -58.34 13.76
C ARG A 416 14.87 -57.61 14.64
N ALA A 417 14.21 -58.31 15.56
CA ALA A 417 13.21 -57.73 16.45
C ALA A 417 13.79 -56.58 17.27
N SER A 418 15.01 -56.73 17.80
CA SER A 418 15.71 -55.66 18.53
C SER A 418 15.97 -54.42 17.68
N VAL A 419 16.33 -54.58 16.40
CA VAL A 419 16.54 -53.43 15.49
C VAL A 419 15.21 -52.79 15.07
N GLU A 420 14.16 -53.59 14.87
CA GLU A 420 12.81 -53.08 14.58
C GLU A 420 12.23 -52.29 15.78
N GLU A 421 12.47 -52.74 17.01
CA GLU A 421 12.10 -52.01 18.23
C GLU A 421 12.81 -50.66 18.32
N ARG A 422 14.12 -50.61 18.02
CA ARG A 422 14.87 -49.35 17.95
C ARG A 422 14.33 -48.43 16.85
N GLU A 423 13.94 -48.98 15.70
CA GLU A 423 13.33 -48.20 14.62
C GLU A 423 11.99 -47.58 15.04
N GLU A 424 11.18 -48.32 15.79
CA GLU A 424 9.89 -47.86 16.29
C GLU A 424 10.04 -46.76 17.34
N MET A 425 11.01 -46.89 18.25
CA MET A 425 11.34 -45.81 19.20
C MET A 425 11.70 -44.50 18.48
N LEU A 426 12.55 -44.56 17.44
CA LEU A 426 12.92 -43.37 16.66
C LEU A 426 11.72 -42.79 15.88
N LYS A 427 10.74 -43.61 15.47
CA LYS A 427 9.51 -43.09 14.84
C LYS A 427 8.67 -42.26 15.81
N GLU A 428 8.49 -42.74 17.04
CA GLU A 428 7.75 -41.98 18.05
C GLU A 428 8.51 -40.70 18.45
N GLU A 429 9.84 -40.73 18.49
CA GLU A 429 10.65 -39.54 18.71
C GLU A 429 10.53 -38.51 17.57
N CYS A 430 10.64 -38.95 16.30
CA CYS A 430 10.36 -38.10 15.14
C CYS A 430 8.96 -37.48 15.20
N LYS A 431 7.95 -38.23 15.67
CA LYS A 431 6.57 -37.76 15.78
C LYS A 431 6.43 -36.71 16.88
N ALA A 432 7.06 -36.92 18.04
CA ALA A 432 7.08 -35.94 19.13
C ALA A 432 7.72 -34.62 18.69
N ILE A 433 8.86 -34.68 17.98
CA ILE A 433 9.54 -33.49 17.46
C ILE A 433 8.67 -32.75 16.42
N ARG A 434 7.98 -33.46 15.54
CA ARG A 434 7.04 -32.85 14.59
C ARG A 434 5.89 -32.13 15.30
N SER A 435 5.35 -32.70 16.37
CA SER A 435 4.32 -32.06 17.18
C SER A 435 4.86 -30.80 17.89
N ALA A 436 6.04 -30.88 18.51
CA ALA A 436 6.67 -29.73 19.17
C ALA A 436 6.96 -28.59 18.17
N ARG A 437 7.48 -28.93 16.99
CA ARG A 437 7.73 -27.97 15.90
C ARG A 437 6.43 -27.30 15.43
N ALA A 438 5.36 -28.07 15.25
CA ALA A 438 4.06 -27.54 14.83
C ALA A 438 3.49 -26.55 15.87
N GLU A 439 3.64 -26.85 17.16
CA GLU A 439 3.20 -25.97 18.23
C GLU A 439 3.99 -24.65 18.27
N GLN A 440 5.31 -24.69 18.05
CA GLN A 440 6.13 -23.47 17.98
C GLN A 440 5.79 -22.62 16.75
N ASN A 441 5.53 -23.25 15.60
CA ASN A 441 5.11 -22.55 14.39
C ASN A 441 3.75 -21.86 14.52
N GLN A 442 2.80 -22.44 15.27
CA GLN A 442 1.52 -21.77 15.55
C GLN A 442 1.66 -20.52 16.43
N LYS A 443 2.78 -20.40 17.15
CA LYS A 443 3.06 -19.29 18.06
C LYS A 443 3.88 -18.17 17.39
N LEU A 444 4.42 -18.38 16.19
CA LEU A 444 5.00 -17.33 15.33
C LEU A 444 3.85 -16.52 14.70
#